data_AF-A0A086ZN36-F1
#
_entry.id   AF-A0A086ZN36-F1
#
_cell.length_a   1.000
_cell.length_b   1.000
_cell.length_c   1.000
_cell.angle_alpha   90.00
_cell.angle_beta   90.00
_cell.angle_gamma   90.00
#
_symmetry.space_group_name_H-M   'P 1'
#
loop_
_entity.id
_entity.type
_entity.pdbx_description
1 polymer ?
#
loop_
_entity_poly.entity_id
_entity_poly.type
_entity_poly.pdbx_seq_one_letter_code
_entity_poly.pdbx_strand_id
1 'polypeptide(L)'
;MRLHLRRTIAAMIAAAGITTALAAAPTTAMATQPAEGSVDMQRLYNPNTGEHFYTANTVERDKLTAAGWSWEGIGWRAPVRSSTPVYRLYNAHSGDHQYTVNGNERDMLVRAGWRYEGIGWYSSDKNRAYPLYRQYNPRATTGSHNFTLNGNERDMLVRAGWRDEGVAWYGVGGATAAPTPQYLRPSGGAYPNLAAVANLNIEVSIAAQRVYVKSGNNTIYTMLASTGMNGTTPLGTFQVQNRGTSFYNASEGMGANYWVSFKDWGTYLFHTVPTDAQGRYIVSEANKLGRPASHGCVRLTVPDAKWLFDQLPQGTTVRIH
;
A
#
# COMPACT_ATOMS: atom_id res chain seq x y z
N MET A 1 -69.79 38.48 -26.01
CA MET A 1 -70.50 39.76 -26.28
C MET A 1 -69.65 40.87 -25.65
N ARG A 2 -68.82 41.58 -26.44
CA ARG A 2 -68.93 43.05 -26.70
C ARG A 2 -69.10 43.87 -25.40
N LEU A 3 -68.14 44.68 -24.93
CA LEU A 3 -67.75 46.02 -25.41
C LEU A 3 -66.50 46.50 -24.60
N HIS A 4 -65.41 46.99 -25.21
CA HIS A 4 -64.99 48.42 -25.28
C HIS A 4 -64.65 49.04 -23.92
N LEU A 5 -63.38 49.24 -23.49
CA LEU A 5 -62.28 50.07 -24.01
C LEU A 5 -62.59 51.59 -24.07
N ARG A 6 -61.64 52.40 -23.56
CA ARG A 6 -61.30 53.83 -23.88
C ARG A 6 -61.96 54.87 -22.95
N ARG A 7 -61.31 55.95 -22.48
CA ARG A 7 -60.06 56.71 -22.76
C ARG A 7 -59.84 57.65 -21.51
N THR A 8 -58.69 58.25 -21.21
CA THR A 8 -57.99 59.36 -21.93
C THR A 8 -56.67 59.68 -21.19
N ILE A 9 -55.51 59.71 -21.88
CA ILE A 9 -54.69 60.90 -22.28
C ILE A 9 -53.80 61.45 -21.14
N ALA A 10 -52.54 61.89 -21.28
CA ALA A 10 -51.37 61.74 -22.17
C ALA A 10 -50.50 62.99 -21.94
N ALA A 11 -49.18 62.83 -21.81
CA ALA A 11 -48.10 63.79 -22.13
C ALA A 11 -46.79 63.02 -21.89
N MET A 12 -46.06 62.47 -22.87
CA MET A 12 -45.41 63.01 -24.07
C MET A 12 -44.31 64.03 -23.77
N ILE A 13 -43.03 63.62 -23.92
CA ILE A 13 -41.96 64.20 -24.77
C ILE A 13 -40.55 63.78 -24.27
N ALA A 14 -39.93 62.91 -25.09
CA ALA A 14 -38.55 62.94 -25.62
C ALA A 14 -37.32 62.89 -24.67
N ALA A 15 -36.15 62.37 -25.04
CA ALA A 15 -35.61 61.83 -26.28
C ALA A 15 -34.53 60.78 -25.96
N ALA A 16 -34.19 59.97 -26.96
CA ALA A 16 -33.22 58.88 -26.89
C ALA A 16 -31.77 59.34 -26.65
N GLY A 17 -31.02 58.50 -25.93
CA GLY A 17 -29.56 58.54 -25.87
C GLY A 17 -29.05 57.18 -25.38
N ILE A 18 -28.90 56.22 -26.30
CA ILE A 18 -28.16 54.99 -26.04
C ILE A 18 -26.67 55.34 -26.12
N THR A 19 -25.96 55.25 -25.00
CA THR A 19 -24.57 54.80 -24.98
C THR A 19 -24.31 53.96 -23.74
N THR A 20 -23.41 53.01 -23.94
CA THR A 20 -23.16 51.77 -23.21
C THR A 20 -22.37 51.92 -21.92
N ALA A 21 -22.57 50.91 -21.07
CA ALA A 21 -21.59 50.23 -20.23
C ALA A 21 -21.26 50.80 -18.83
N LEU A 22 -21.95 50.16 -17.89
CA LEU A 22 -21.45 49.44 -16.71
C LEU A 22 -20.57 50.16 -15.68
N ALA A 23 -21.18 50.24 -14.50
CA ALA A 23 -20.64 50.59 -13.20
C ALA A 23 -19.33 49.87 -12.83
N ALA A 24 -18.42 50.61 -12.20
CA ALA A 24 -17.44 50.06 -11.29
C ALA A 24 -17.76 50.56 -9.87
N ALA A 25 -18.31 49.67 -9.05
CA ALA A 25 -18.37 49.81 -7.59
C ALA A 25 -17.35 48.82 -6.97
N PRO A 26 -16.86 49.11 -5.75
CA PRO A 26 -15.57 48.59 -5.28
C PRO A 26 -15.72 47.21 -4.64
N THR A 27 -14.83 46.29 -5.01
CA THR A 27 -14.62 44.97 -4.40
C THR A 27 -13.21 44.57 -4.82
N THR A 28 -12.30 44.04 -4.01
CA THR A 28 -12.33 43.39 -2.70
C THR A 28 -10.87 43.27 -2.27
N ALA A 29 -10.61 43.05 -0.99
CA ALA A 29 -9.31 42.73 -0.42
C ALA A 29 -8.43 41.88 -1.36
N MET A 30 -7.14 42.22 -1.45
CA MET A 30 -6.13 41.33 -2.02
C MET A 30 -6.27 39.97 -1.33
N ALA A 31 -6.70 38.97 -2.08
CA ALA A 31 -6.72 37.59 -1.61
C ALA A 31 -5.28 37.23 -1.25
N THR A 32 -5.02 37.08 0.05
CA THR A 32 -3.83 36.44 0.60
C THR A 32 -3.54 35.16 -0.18
N GLN A 33 -2.33 35.08 -0.74
CA GLN A 33 -1.78 33.86 -1.34
C GLN A 33 -2.07 32.66 -0.41
N PRO A 34 -2.57 31.52 -0.91
CA PRO A 34 -2.78 30.36 -0.06
C PRO A 34 -1.43 29.86 0.47
N ALA A 35 -1.37 29.59 1.77
CA ALA A 35 -0.17 29.24 2.51
C ALA A 35 0.72 28.22 1.77
N GLU A 36 1.97 28.60 1.54
CA GLU A 36 3.03 27.70 1.08
C GLU A 36 3.22 26.59 2.13
N GLY A 37 3.22 25.34 1.66
CA GLY A 37 3.42 24.20 2.55
C GLY A 37 3.05 22.89 1.88
N SER A 38 3.50 21.81 2.48
CA SER A 38 3.16 20.45 2.08
C SER A 38 2.60 19.66 3.25
N VAL A 39 1.70 18.74 2.96
CA VAL A 39 1.19 17.75 3.90
C VAL A 39 1.73 16.36 3.55
N ASP A 40 2.14 15.63 4.59
CA ASP A 40 2.66 14.27 4.46
C ASP A 40 1.50 13.29 4.25
N MET A 41 1.51 12.60 3.12
CA MET A 41 0.50 11.58 2.79
C MET A 41 0.91 10.23 3.35
N GLN A 42 0.20 9.79 4.37
CA GLN A 42 0.36 8.49 5.01
C GLN A 42 -0.13 7.41 4.06
N ARG A 43 0.73 6.42 3.76
CA ARG A 43 0.36 5.21 3.02
C ARG A 43 0.17 4.08 4.03
N LEU A 44 -0.92 3.33 3.90
CA LEU A 44 -1.22 2.16 4.72
C LEU A 44 -1.58 0.99 3.82
N TYR A 45 -1.17 -0.22 4.22
CA TYR A 45 -1.49 -1.47 3.54
C TYR A 45 -2.31 -2.38 4.44
N ASN A 46 -3.40 -2.93 3.89
CA ASN A 46 -4.21 -3.94 4.56
C ASN A 46 -3.74 -5.34 4.16
N PRO A 47 -3.07 -6.11 5.04
CA PRO A 47 -2.60 -7.45 4.70
C PRO A 47 -3.73 -8.48 4.47
N ASN A 48 -4.95 -8.19 4.94
CA ASN A 48 -6.08 -9.08 4.78
C ASN A 48 -6.71 -8.95 3.39
N THR A 49 -6.84 -7.72 2.88
CA THR A 49 -7.55 -7.41 1.63
C THR A 49 -6.63 -7.05 0.47
N GLY A 50 -5.38 -6.67 0.75
CA GLY A 50 -4.45 -6.13 -0.24
C GLY A 50 -4.67 -4.65 -0.57
N GLU A 51 -5.64 -3.99 0.08
CA GLU A 51 -5.96 -2.57 -0.13
C GLU A 51 -4.85 -1.65 0.37
N HIS A 52 -4.62 -0.56 -0.36
CA HIS A 52 -3.88 0.59 0.13
C HIS A 52 -4.82 1.73 0.47
N PHE A 53 -4.55 2.39 1.61
CA PHE A 53 -5.25 3.58 2.04
C PHE A 53 -4.27 4.76 2.14
N TYR A 54 -4.73 5.94 1.70
CA TYR A 54 -3.92 7.14 1.63
C TYR A 54 -4.61 8.29 2.34
N THR A 55 -3.93 8.90 3.31
CA THR A 55 -4.53 10.00 4.09
C THR A 55 -3.50 11.02 4.55
N ALA A 56 -3.92 12.28 4.62
CA ALA A 56 -3.19 13.35 5.31
C ALA A 56 -3.42 13.32 6.83
N ASN A 57 -4.43 12.58 7.30
CA ASN A 57 -4.86 12.57 8.69
C ASN A 57 -4.15 11.46 9.49
N THR A 58 -3.28 11.88 10.41
CA THR A 58 -2.55 10.96 11.29
C THR A 58 -3.45 10.20 12.25
N VAL A 59 -4.63 10.73 12.62
CA VAL A 59 -5.61 10.02 13.44
C VAL A 59 -6.27 8.87 12.67
N GLU A 60 -6.55 9.06 11.37
CA GLU A 60 -7.04 7.96 10.51
C GLU A 60 -5.96 6.87 10.39
N ARG A 61 -4.69 7.26 10.18
CA ARG A 61 -3.55 6.32 10.20
C ARG A 61 -3.52 5.52 11.49
N ASP A 62 -3.52 6.19 12.64
CA ASP A 62 -3.37 5.53 13.94
C ASP A 62 -4.52 4.55 14.23
N LYS A 63 -5.76 4.92 13.86
CA LYS A 63 -6.92 4.03 13.96
C LYS A 63 -6.79 2.80 13.08
N LEU A 64 -6.36 2.96 11.83
CA LEU A 64 -6.17 1.83 10.91
C LEU A 64 -5.01 0.93 11.35
N THR A 65 -3.92 1.51 11.85
CA THR A 65 -2.81 0.73 12.44
C THR A 65 -3.26 -0.05 13.66
N ALA A 66 -4.05 0.55 14.56
CA ALA A 66 -4.66 -0.16 15.68
C ALA A 66 -5.62 -1.28 15.24
N ALA A 67 -6.26 -1.11 14.08
CA ALA A 67 -7.10 -2.13 13.44
C ALA A 67 -6.32 -3.18 12.62
N GLY A 68 -4.99 -3.20 12.71
CA GLY A 68 -4.13 -4.22 12.08
C GLY A 68 -3.61 -3.89 10.68
N TRP A 69 -3.82 -2.67 10.19
CA TRP A 69 -3.19 -2.22 8.94
C TRP A 69 -1.71 -1.92 9.17
N SER A 70 -0.88 -2.19 8.16
CA SER A 70 0.53 -1.83 8.16
C SER A 70 0.69 -0.38 7.73
N TRP A 71 1.15 0.50 8.63
CA TRP A 71 1.61 1.82 8.21
C TRP A 71 2.92 1.67 7.41
N GLU A 72 2.88 2.20 6.20
CA GLU A 72 3.94 2.08 5.21
C GLU A 72 4.85 3.33 5.18
N GLY A 73 4.52 4.36 5.96
CA GLY A 73 5.27 5.62 5.99
C GLY A 73 4.64 6.69 5.10
N ILE A 74 5.45 7.68 4.74
CA ILE A 74 5.02 8.79 3.88
C ILE A 74 5.17 8.36 2.42
N GLY A 75 4.05 8.20 1.72
CA GLY A 75 4.06 7.82 0.30
C GLY A 75 4.49 8.97 -0.61
N TRP A 76 4.06 10.19 -0.28
CA TRP A 76 4.50 11.44 -0.91
C TRP A 76 4.12 12.63 -0.04
N ARG A 77 4.56 13.82 -0.43
CA ARG A 77 4.07 15.12 0.07
C ARG A 77 3.14 15.76 -0.95
N ALA A 78 1.94 16.09 -0.53
CA ALA A 78 0.98 16.86 -1.32
C ALA A 78 1.05 18.35 -0.95
N PRO A 79 0.80 19.29 -1.88
CA PRO A 79 0.61 20.69 -1.52
C PRO A 79 -0.60 20.85 -0.60
N VAL A 80 -0.51 21.78 0.36
CA VAL A 80 -1.65 22.09 1.27
C VAL A 80 -2.83 22.67 0.49
N ARG A 81 -2.56 23.41 -0.60
CA ARG A 81 -3.57 23.93 -1.53
C ARG A 81 -3.04 24.00 -2.96
N SER A 82 -3.92 23.81 -3.93
CA SER A 82 -3.70 24.11 -5.34
C SER A 82 -5.04 24.30 -6.07
N SER A 83 -5.00 24.56 -7.38
CA SER A 83 -6.19 24.58 -8.24
C SER A 83 -6.67 23.19 -8.66
N THR A 84 -5.90 22.14 -8.36
CA THR A 84 -6.17 20.76 -8.80
C THR A 84 -6.48 19.86 -7.59
N PRO A 85 -7.75 19.76 -7.15
CA PRO A 85 -8.12 18.90 -6.02
C PRO A 85 -8.08 17.41 -6.39
N VAL A 86 -7.73 16.57 -5.40
CA VAL A 86 -7.90 15.12 -5.46
C VAL A 86 -9.10 14.74 -4.59
N TYR A 87 -10.17 14.28 -5.24
CA TYR A 87 -11.42 13.88 -4.62
C TYR A 87 -11.29 12.50 -3.99
N ARG A 88 -11.75 12.34 -2.74
CA ARG A 88 -11.84 11.05 -2.04
C ARG A 88 -13.28 10.53 -2.07
N LEU A 89 -13.44 9.29 -2.50
CA LEU A 89 -14.73 8.59 -2.54
C LEU A 89 -14.62 7.25 -1.82
N TYR A 90 -15.70 6.83 -1.18
CA TYR A 90 -15.79 5.57 -0.46
C TYR A 90 -16.96 4.71 -0.95
N ASN A 91 -16.72 3.43 -1.16
CA ASN A 91 -17.75 2.44 -1.47
C ASN A 91 -18.08 1.59 -0.23
N ALA A 92 -19.27 1.79 0.34
CA ALA A 92 -19.71 1.03 1.51
C ALA A 92 -19.93 -0.47 1.25
N HIS A 93 -20.10 -0.88 -0.01
CA HIS A 93 -20.34 -2.29 -0.36
C HIS A 93 -19.04 -3.09 -0.44
N SER A 94 -17.98 -2.52 -1.03
CA SER A 94 -16.68 -3.19 -1.17
C SER A 94 -15.67 -2.81 -0.09
N GLY A 95 -15.86 -1.67 0.58
CA GLY A 95 -14.87 -1.07 1.48
C GLY A 95 -13.84 -0.19 0.77
N ASP A 96 -13.87 -0.11 -0.57
CA ASP A 96 -12.84 0.58 -1.35
C ASP A 96 -12.89 2.10 -1.20
N HIS A 97 -11.70 2.69 -1.16
CA HIS A 97 -11.51 4.10 -1.41
C HIS A 97 -11.00 4.37 -2.83
N GLN A 98 -11.50 5.45 -3.42
CA GLN A 98 -11.05 5.95 -4.71
C GLN A 98 -10.59 7.39 -4.62
N TYR A 99 -9.55 7.70 -5.41
CA TYR A 99 -8.91 9.00 -5.45
C TYR A 99 -8.78 9.45 -6.89
N THR A 100 -9.32 10.63 -7.21
CA THR A 100 -9.30 11.15 -8.58
C THR A 100 -9.25 12.66 -8.65
N VAL A 101 -8.53 13.19 -9.63
CA VAL A 101 -8.59 14.61 -10.02
C VAL A 101 -9.76 14.90 -10.97
N ASN A 102 -10.36 13.85 -11.56
CA ASN A 102 -11.39 13.99 -12.58
C ASN A 102 -12.76 14.18 -11.93
N GLY A 103 -13.31 15.39 -12.04
CA GLY A 103 -14.65 15.71 -11.54
C GLY A 103 -15.76 14.85 -12.15
N ASN A 104 -15.63 14.43 -13.41
CA ASN A 104 -16.62 13.58 -14.07
C ASN A 104 -16.60 12.14 -13.52
N GLU A 105 -15.40 11.62 -13.20
CA GLU A 105 -15.26 10.30 -12.54
C GLU A 105 -15.89 10.34 -11.14
N ARG A 106 -15.60 11.38 -10.36
CA ARG A 106 -16.26 11.62 -9.06
C ARG A 106 -17.78 11.61 -9.21
N ASP A 107 -18.33 12.40 -10.13
CA ASP A 107 -19.78 12.54 -10.28
C ASP A 107 -20.44 11.25 -10.81
N MET A 108 -19.71 10.45 -11.59
CA MET A 108 -20.15 9.13 -12.03
C MET A 108 -20.21 8.14 -10.87
N LEU A 109 -19.16 8.10 -10.04
CA LEU A 109 -19.09 7.21 -8.88
C LEU A 109 -20.16 7.57 -7.83
N VAL A 110 -20.39 8.87 -7.59
CA VAL A 110 -21.49 9.33 -6.72
C VAL A 110 -22.84 8.86 -7.25
N ARG A 111 -23.10 8.99 -8.56
CA ARG A 111 -24.33 8.46 -9.19
C ARG A 111 -24.43 6.93 -9.07
N ALA A 112 -23.30 6.23 -9.03
CA ALA A 112 -23.23 4.80 -8.80
C ALA A 112 -23.32 4.39 -7.31
N GLY A 113 -23.60 5.34 -6.40
CA GLY A 113 -23.82 5.06 -4.98
C GLY A 113 -22.57 5.15 -4.10
N TRP A 114 -21.44 5.64 -4.62
CA TRP A 114 -20.26 5.92 -3.80
C TRP A 114 -20.49 7.18 -2.96
N ARG A 115 -19.99 7.18 -1.73
CA ARG A 115 -20.01 8.35 -0.85
C ARG A 115 -18.86 9.27 -1.22
N TYR A 116 -19.16 10.51 -1.61
CA TYR A 116 -18.16 11.56 -1.73
C TYR A 116 -17.75 12.06 -0.33
N GLU A 117 -16.46 11.97 -0.02
CA GLU A 117 -15.92 12.33 1.30
C GLU A 117 -15.20 13.68 1.29
N GLY A 118 -15.20 14.39 0.16
CA GLY A 118 -14.56 15.69 0.02
C GLY A 118 -13.23 15.65 -0.73
N ILE A 119 -12.45 16.71 -0.55
CA ILE A 119 -11.09 16.82 -1.07
C ILE A 119 -10.16 16.16 -0.06
N GLY A 120 -9.46 15.09 -0.48
CA GLY A 120 -8.48 14.44 0.38
C GLY A 120 -7.18 15.24 0.48
N TRP A 121 -6.69 15.72 -0.67
CA TRP A 121 -5.49 16.55 -0.82
C TRP A 121 -5.50 17.22 -2.20
N TYR A 122 -4.40 17.88 -2.56
CA TYR A 122 -4.24 18.58 -3.82
C TYR A 122 -3.10 18.01 -4.66
N SER A 123 -3.19 18.12 -5.98
CA SER A 123 -2.09 17.88 -6.91
C SER A 123 -1.24 19.15 -7.05
N SER A 124 0.06 19.00 -7.29
CA SER A 124 0.91 20.11 -7.72
C SER A 124 0.49 20.63 -9.10
N ASP A 125 0.29 21.95 -9.21
CA ASP A 125 -0.03 22.63 -10.48
C ASP A 125 1.21 22.91 -11.33
N LYS A 126 2.38 23.04 -10.69
CA LYS A 126 3.62 23.54 -11.32
C LYS A 126 4.75 22.51 -11.31
N ASN A 127 5.00 21.87 -10.16
CA ASN A 127 6.04 20.87 -10.03
C ASN A 127 5.56 19.52 -10.56
N ARG A 128 6.21 19.00 -11.60
CA ARG A 128 5.92 17.68 -12.20
C ARG A 128 6.97 16.61 -11.92
N ALA A 129 7.94 16.90 -11.05
CA ALA A 129 9.04 15.98 -10.73
C ALA A 129 8.61 14.75 -9.92
N TYR A 130 7.41 14.75 -9.34
CA TYR A 130 6.89 13.69 -8.47
C TYR A 130 5.57 13.11 -9.01
N PRO A 131 5.58 12.33 -10.10
CA PRO A 131 4.37 11.75 -10.68
C PRO A 131 3.86 10.56 -9.86
N LEU A 132 2.61 10.61 -9.39
CA LEU A 132 1.93 9.45 -8.82
C LEU A 132 1.36 8.59 -9.94
N TYR A 133 1.91 7.40 -10.11
CA TYR A 133 1.38 6.40 -11.03
C TYR A 133 0.16 5.71 -10.42
N ARG A 134 -0.92 5.61 -11.19
CA ARG A 134 -2.14 4.85 -10.85
C ARG A 134 -2.10 3.49 -11.52
N GLN A 135 -2.28 2.41 -10.76
CA GLN A 135 -2.46 1.06 -11.30
C GLN A 135 -3.80 0.51 -10.84
N TYR A 136 -4.52 -0.15 -11.75
CA TYR A 136 -5.79 -0.82 -11.47
C TYR A 136 -5.65 -2.33 -11.52
N ASN A 137 -6.14 -3.03 -10.50
CA ASN A 137 -6.23 -4.48 -10.44
C ASN A 137 -7.61 -4.95 -10.90
N PRO A 138 -7.76 -5.47 -12.14
CA PRO A 138 -9.05 -5.93 -12.64
C PRO A 138 -9.56 -7.22 -11.95
N ARG A 139 -8.75 -7.86 -11.10
CA ARG A 139 -9.09 -9.10 -10.39
C ARG A 139 -9.38 -8.86 -8.90
N ALA A 140 -9.31 -7.62 -8.44
CA ALA A 140 -9.56 -7.28 -7.05
C ALA A 140 -11.05 -7.04 -6.79
N THR A 141 -11.58 -7.66 -5.74
CA THR A 141 -12.90 -7.32 -5.19
C THR A 141 -12.84 -6.03 -4.36
N THR A 142 -11.71 -5.79 -3.70
CA THR A 142 -11.37 -4.59 -2.92
C THR A 142 -9.87 -4.31 -3.03
N GLY A 143 -9.44 -3.08 -2.78
CA GLY A 143 -8.04 -2.67 -2.96
C GLY A 143 -7.67 -2.57 -4.42
N SER A 144 -8.63 -2.17 -5.25
CA SER A 144 -8.51 -2.24 -6.70
C SER A 144 -7.49 -1.27 -7.29
N HIS A 145 -7.01 -0.28 -6.55
CA HIS A 145 -6.09 0.74 -7.06
C HIS A 145 -4.85 0.91 -6.18
N ASN A 146 -3.71 1.17 -6.84
CA ASN A 146 -2.45 1.56 -6.22
C ASN A 146 -2.00 2.93 -6.73
N PHE A 147 -1.46 3.74 -5.83
CA PHE A 147 -0.87 5.05 -6.14
C PHE A 147 0.55 5.13 -5.58
N THR A 148 1.52 5.38 -6.45
CA THR A 148 2.94 5.34 -6.06
C THR A 148 3.82 6.32 -6.82
N LEU A 149 4.81 6.90 -6.13
CA LEU A 149 5.94 7.61 -6.76
C LEU A 149 6.99 6.63 -7.32
N ASN A 150 6.93 5.35 -6.95
CA ASN A 150 7.94 4.36 -7.29
C ASN A 150 7.62 3.70 -8.64
N GLY A 151 8.38 4.08 -9.68
CA GLY A 151 8.26 3.46 -11.01
C GLY A 151 8.51 1.95 -11.02
N ASN A 152 9.40 1.45 -10.16
CA ASN A 152 9.66 0.01 -10.06
C ASN A 152 8.45 -0.75 -9.50
N GLU A 153 7.75 -0.19 -8.51
CA GLU A 153 6.52 -0.77 -7.97
C GLU A 153 5.43 -0.83 -9.03
N ARG A 154 5.20 0.28 -9.76
CA ARG A 154 4.29 0.32 -10.91
C ARG A 154 4.62 -0.81 -11.88
N ASP A 155 5.87 -0.91 -12.32
CA ASP A 155 6.28 -1.90 -13.32
C ASP A 155 6.14 -3.34 -12.79
N MET A 156 6.35 -3.57 -11.49
CA MET A 156 6.11 -4.86 -10.86
C MET A 156 4.63 -5.23 -10.85
N LEU A 157 3.74 -4.29 -10.48
CA LEU A 157 2.30 -4.52 -10.46
C LEU A 157 1.75 -4.77 -11.88
N VAL A 158 2.21 -4.01 -12.87
CA VAL A 158 1.84 -4.21 -14.27
C VAL A 158 2.25 -5.60 -14.75
N ARG A 159 3.48 -6.03 -14.44
CA ARG A 159 3.94 -7.40 -14.73
C ARG A 159 3.11 -8.46 -14.00
N ALA A 160 2.55 -8.14 -12.82
CA ALA A 160 1.63 -8.99 -12.08
C ALA A 160 0.19 -8.99 -12.62
N GLY A 161 -0.07 -8.30 -13.75
CA GLY A 161 -1.37 -8.28 -14.42
C GLY A 161 -2.27 -7.11 -14.05
N TRP A 162 -1.75 -6.11 -13.31
CA TRP A 162 -2.44 -4.84 -13.12
C TRP A 162 -2.37 -4.01 -14.40
N ARG A 163 -3.34 -3.12 -14.59
CA ARG A 163 -3.36 -2.16 -15.70
C ARG A 163 -2.68 -0.88 -15.24
N ASP A 164 -1.73 -0.39 -16.03
CA ASP A 164 -1.19 0.96 -15.85
C ASP A 164 -2.21 1.98 -16.37
N GLU A 165 -2.64 2.91 -15.51
CA GLU A 165 -3.55 3.99 -15.86
C GLU A 165 -2.81 5.33 -15.99
N GLY A 166 -1.49 5.30 -15.93
CA GLY A 166 -0.64 6.47 -16.11
C GLY A 166 -0.51 7.34 -14.86
N VAL A 167 -0.25 8.63 -15.06
CA VAL A 167 -0.06 9.58 -13.96
C VAL A 167 -1.41 10.10 -13.48
N ALA A 168 -1.71 9.88 -12.21
CA ALA A 168 -2.94 10.28 -11.54
C ALA A 168 -2.91 11.78 -11.15
N TRP A 169 -1.81 12.19 -10.54
CA TRP A 169 -1.53 13.55 -10.08
C TRP A 169 -0.04 13.70 -9.73
N TYR A 170 0.35 14.89 -9.27
CA TYR A 170 1.73 15.22 -8.90
C TYR A 170 1.87 15.62 -7.44
N GLY A 171 2.92 15.12 -6.77
CA GLY A 171 3.34 15.60 -5.45
C GLY A 171 4.28 16.81 -5.52
N VAL A 172 4.69 17.31 -4.35
CA VAL A 172 5.70 18.38 -4.21
C VAL A 172 7.01 17.91 -3.57
N GLY A 173 7.09 16.63 -3.20
CA GLY A 173 8.29 16.02 -2.65
C GLY A 173 7.99 14.78 -1.82
N GLY A 174 8.92 14.41 -0.95
CA GLY A 174 8.65 13.53 0.18
C GLY A 174 8.27 12.08 -0.16
N ALA A 175 8.67 11.56 -1.32
CA ALA A 175 8.90 10.12 -1.39
C ALA A 175 10.08 9.81 -0.46
N THR A 176 9.82 9.49 0.79
CA THR A 176 10.43 8.24 1.25
C THR A 176 9.90 7.20 0.28
N ALA A 177 10.78 6.50 -0.45
CA ALA A 177 10.35 5.47 -1.38
C ALA A 177 9.23 4.67 -0.71
N ALA A 178 8.11 4.44 -1.43
CA ALA A 178 7.09 3.48 -0.99
C ALA A 178 7.83 2.33 -0.31
N PRO A 179 7.56 2.06 0.98
CA PRO A 179 8.48 1.24 1.75
C PRO A 179 8.66 -0.05 0.99
N THR A 180 9.89 -0.53 0.98
CA THR A 180 10.20 -1.83 0.39
C THR A 180 9.13 -2.81 0.89
N PRO A 181 8.38 -3.48 -0.03
CA PRO A 181 7.28 -4.36 0.34
C PRO A 181 7.64 -5.22 1.55
N GLN A 182 6.70 -5.56 2.42
CA GLN A 182 7.00 -6.22 3.69
C GLN A 182 7.93 -7.43 3.54
N TYR A 183 7.78 -8.20 2.47
CA TYR A 183 8.62 -9.37 2.15
C TYR A 183 10.05 -9.03 1.72
N LEU A 184 10.40 -7.77 1.51
CA LEU A 184 11.71 -7.26 1.09
C LEU A 184 12.42 -6.44 2.17
N ARG A 185 11.89 -6.38 3.39
CA ARG A 185 12.52 -5.70 4.54
C ARG A 185 12.68 -6.66 5.73
N PRO A 186 13.68 -6.45 6.61
CA PRO A 186 13.77 -7.16 7.88
C PRO A 186 12.47 -7.00 8.68
N SER A 187 11.97 -8.08 9.26
CA SER A 187 10.70 -8.02 10.00
C SER A 187 10.86 -7.76 11.50
N GLY A 188 12.06 -7.95 12.05
CA GLY A 188 12.37 -7.76 13.47
C GLY A 188 13.32 -6.60 13.77
N GLY A 189 13.74 -5.83 12.76
CA GLY A 189 14.67 -4.69 12.91
C GLY A 189 16.13 -5.06 12.63
N ALA A 190 17.05 -4.62 13.47
CA ALA A 190 18.49 -4.86 13.30
C ALA A 190 18.85 -6.32 13.63
N TYR A 191 19.68 -6.93 12.79
CA TYR A 191 20.10 -8.33 12.99
C TYR A 191 21.19 -8.48 14.05
N PRO A 192 21.05 -9.41 15.01
CA PRO A 192 22.16 -9.79 15.88
C PRO A 192 23.21 -10.61 15.11
N ASN A 193 24.45 -10.62 15.62
CA ASN A 193 25.49 -11.53 15.15
C ASN A 193 25.33 -12.90 15.81
N LEU A 194 24.82 -13.90 15.08
CA LEU A 194 24.48 -15.21 15.65
C LEU A 194 25.71 -15.99 16.15
N ALA A 195 26.89 -15.74 15.59
CA ALA A 195 28.12 -16.39 16.05
C ALA A 195 28.51 -16.01 17.49
N ALA A 196 28.00 -14.89 18.00
CA ALA A 196 28.26 -14.42 19.36
C ALA A 196 27.13 -14.76 20.35
N VAL A 197 26.07 -15.45 19.91
CA VAL A 197 24.90 -15.73 20.74
C VAL A 197 25.10 -17.03 21.53
N ALA A 198 25.12 -16.93 22.85
CA ALA A 198 25.14 -18.10 23.74
C ALA A 198 23.78 -18.84 23.70
N ASN A 199 23.82 -20.18 23.78
CA ASN A 199 22.61 -21.02 23.82
C ASN A 199 21.61 -20.69 22.69
N LEU A 200 22.14 -20.42 21.49
CA LEU A 200 21.36 -20.07 20.32
C LEU A 200 20.34 -21.17 19.99
N ASN A 201 19.07 -20.79 19.86
CA ASN A 201 18.02 -21.68 19.40
C ASN A 201 16.94 -20.92 18.61
N ILE A 202 16.20 -21.66 17.81
CA ILE A 202 15.07 -21.17 17.00
C ILE A 202 13.78 -21.75 17.55
N GLU A 203 12.77 -20.90 17.66
CA GLU A 203 11.42 -21.29 18.01
C GLU A 203 10.45 -20.80 16.93
N VAL A 204 9.66 -21.70 16.36
CA VAL A 204 8.62 -21.40 15.38
C VAL A 204 7.27 -21.57 16.06
N SER A 205 6.45 -20.52 16.02
CA SER A 205 5.05 -20.59 16.45
C SER A 205 4.15 -20.57 15.23
N ILE A 206 3.46 -21.68 14.98
CA ILE A 206 2.43 -21.82 13.95
C ILE A 206 1.23 -20.93 14.31
N ALA A 207 0.83 -20.88 15.58
CA ALA A 207 -0.30 -20.03 16.00
C ALA A 207 -0.02 -18.54 15.77
N ALA A 208 1.19 -18.06 16.08
CA ALA A 208 1.55 -16.66 15.91
C ALA A 208 2.05 -16.31 14.49
N GLN A 209 2.38 -17.31 13.67
CA GLN A 209 3.04 -17.14 12.38
C GLN A 209 4.32 -16.29 12.52
N ARG A 210 5.18 -16.76 13.43
CA ARG A 210 6.46 -16.12 13.80
C ARG A 210 7.56 -17.14 13.94
N VAL A 211 8.78 -16.71 13.61
CA VAL A 211 10.02 -17.39 14.01
C VAL A 211 10.75 -16.49 15.00
N TYR A 212 11.13 -17.05 16.14
CA TYR A 212 11.87 -16.37 17.19
C TYR A 212 13.30 -16.92 17.21
N VAL A 213 14.28 -16.02 17.10
CA VAL A 213 15.68 -16.34 17.34
C VAL A 213 16.00 -16.01 18.79
N LYS A 214 16.58 -16.95 19.52
CA LYS A 214 16.69 -16.88 20.98
C LYS A 214 18.11 -17.13 21.48
N SER A 215 18.45 -16.47 22.58
CA SER A 215 19.60 -16.75 23.44
C SER A 215 19.06 -17.42 24.71
N GLY A 216 19.14 -18.75 24.79
CA GLY A 216 18.41 -19.52 25.79
C GLY A 216 16.90 -19.25 25.71
N ASN A 217 16.31 -18.69 26.77
CA ASN A 217 14.89 -18.35 26.81
C ASN A 217 14.56 -16.95 26.27
N ASN A 218 15.56 -16.10 26.06
CA ASN A 218 15.38 -14.71 25.67
C ASN A 218 15.27 -14.59 24.14
N THR A 219 14.14 -14.08 23.65
CA THR A 219 14.00 -13.73 22.24
C THR A 219 14.84 -12.50 21.91
N ILE A 220 15.78 -12.65 20.97
CA ILE A 220 16.69 -11.58 20.54
C ILE A 220 16.34 -11.02 19.15
N TYR A 221 15.53 -11.76 18.38
CA TYR A 221 15.00 -11.29 17.10
C TYR A 221 13.70 -12.04 16.79
N THR A 222 12.73 -11.36 16.19
CA THR A 222 11.44 -11.95 15.79
C THR A 222 11.22 -11.75 14.30
N MET A 223 10.98 -12.84 13.57
CA MET A 223 10.65 -12.82 12.16
C MET A 223 9.15 -13.00 11.93
N LEU A 224 8.63 -12.27 10.95
CA LEU A 224 7.39 -12.62 10.25
C LEU A 224 7.59 -13.91 9.48
N ALA A 225 6.63 -14.84 9.60
CA ALA A 225 6.71 -16.12 8.92
C ALA A 225 5.35 -16.55 8.35
N SER A 226 5.38 -17.48 7.40
CA SER A 226 4.23 -18.23 6.94
C SER A 226 4.52 -19.72 6.91
N THR A 227 3.86 -20.48 7.77
CA THR A 227 4.03 -21.94 7.86
C THR A 227 3.10 -22.67 6.89
N GLY A 228 3.15 -23.99 6.94
CA GLY A 228 2.31 -24.91 6.19
C GLY A 228 0.84 -24.79 6.56
N MET A 229 -0.01 -24.86 5.54
CA MET A 229 -1.46 -24.92 5.70
C MET A 229 -1.88 -26.27 6.30
N ASN A 230 -3.03 -26.33 6.98
CA ASN A 230 -3.66 -27.58 7.44
C ASN A 230 -2.74 -28.49 8.26
N GLY A 231 -1.84 -27.92 9.09
CA GLY A 231 -0.94 -28.70 9.94
C GLY A 231 0.21 -29.40 9.19
N THR A 232 0.50 -29.00 7.96
CA THR A 232 1.59 -29.61 7.16
C THR A 232 2.99 -29.27 7.65
N THR A 233 3.18 -28.19 8.40
CA THR A 233 4.46 -27.96 9.09
C THR A 233 4.52 -28.87 10.33
N PRO A 234 5.54 -29.73 10.44
CA PRO A 234 5.62 -30.72 11.51
C PRO A 234 5.90 -30.04 12.85
N LEU A 235 5.16 -30.44 13.88
CA LEU A 235 5.43 -30.07 15.27
C LEU A 235 6.59 -30.90 15.82
N GLY A 236 7.37 -30.32 16.74
CA GLY A 236 8.42 -31.05 17.44
C GLY A 236 9.71 -30.27 17.62
N THR A 237 10.77 -30.99 17.95
CA THR A 237 12.12 -30.44 18.08
C THR A 237 13.01 -31.06 17.03
N PHE A 238 13.66 -30.20 16.27
CA PHE A 238 14.53 -30.54 15.15
C PHE A 238 15.87 -29.82 15.29
N GLN A 239 16.75 -30.01 14.30
CA GLN A 239 18.02 -29.32 14.23
C GLN A 239 18.27 -28.84 12.80
N VAL A 240 18.98 -27.72 12.66
CA VAL A 240 19.45 -27.24 11.37
C VAL A 240 20.37 -28.28 10.74
N GLN A 241 20.12 -28.60 9.47
CA GLN A 241 20.84 -29.62 8.71
C GLN A 241 21.73 -28.94 7.66
N ASN A 242 21.30 -28.92 6.40
CA ASN A 242 21.98 -28.30 5.27
C ASN A 242 21.30 -26.99 4.83
N ARG A 243 21.86 -26.34 3.81
CA ARG A 243 21.33 -25.10 3.22
C ARG A 243 21.69 -24.99 1.75
N GLY A 244 21.03 -24.11 1.01
CA GLY A 244 21.35 -23.82 -0.38
C GLY A 244 20.80 -22.47 -0.85
N THR A 245 21.31 -22.00 -1.98
CA THR A 245 21.03 -20.65 -2.49
C THR A 245 19.67 -20.54 -3.15
N SER A 246 19.20 -21.59 -3.83
CA SER A 246 17.87 -21.64 -4.44
C SER A 246 17.39 -23.08 -4.66
N PHE A 247 16.10 -23.23 -4.93
CA PHE A 247 15.48 -24.43 -5.49
C PHE A 247 14.30 -24.05 -6.37
N TYR A 248 13.87 -24.96 -7.24
CA TYR A 248 12.63 -24.84 -8.00
C TYR A 248 11.93 -26.20 -8.09
N ASN A 249 10.66 -26.25 -7.73
CA ASN A 249 9.82 -27.44 -7.85
C ASN A 249 8.84 -27.25 -9.02
N ALA A 250 9.09 -27.95 -10.13
CA ALA A 250 8.25 -27.88 -11.32
C ALA A 250 6.81 -28.37 -11.08
N SER A 251 6.60 -29.32 -10.16
CA SER A 251 5.26 -29.81 -9.80
C SER A 251 4.43 -28.76 -9.06
N GLU A 252 5.08 -27.86 -8.31
CA GLU A 252 4.41 -26.77 -7.59
C GLU A 252 4.43 -25.46 -8.38
N GLY A 253 5.17 -25.38 -9.49
CA GLY A 253 5.36 -24.15 -10.26
C GLY A 253 6.08 -23.05 -9.49
N MET A 254 6.78 -23.41 -8.41
CA MET A 254 7.35 -22.47 -7.45
C MET A 254 8.75 -22.90 -7.02
N GLY A 255 9.61 -21.92 -6.80
CA GLY A 255 10.90 -22.06 -6.15
C GLY A 255 11.01 -21.14 -4.94
N ALA A 256 12.21 -21.07 -4.37
CA ALA A 256 12.58 -20.03 -3.43
C ALA A 256 14.10 -19.91 -3.35
N ASN A 257 14.56 -18.78 -2.80
CA ASN A 257 15.96 -18.50 -2.50
C ASN A 257 16.28 -18.67 -1.01
N TYR A 258 17.57 -18.78 -0.70
CA TYR A 258 18.17 -18.79 0.65
C TYR A 258 17.48 -19.73 1.61
N TRP A 259 17.56 -21.04 1.34
CA TRP A 259 16.88 -22.03 2.14
C TRP A 259 17.80 -22.67 3.18
N VAL A 260 17.25 -22.98 4.35
CA VAL A 260 17.92 -23.70 5.45
C VAL A 260 17.02 -24.86 5.88
N SER A 261 17.51 -26.09 5.76
CA SER A 261 16.76 -27.29 6.16
C SER A 261 16.78 -27.47 7.67
N PHE A 262 15.64 -27.86 8.22
CA PHE A 262 15.52 -28.31 9.60
C PHE A 262 15.01 -29.75 9.73
N LYS A 263 14.48 -30.36 8.66
CA LYS A 263 13.99 -31.76 8.71
C LYS A 263 14.10 -32.43 7.34
N ASP A 264 14.37 -33.75 7.38
CA ASP A 264 14.47 -34.65 6.23
C ASP A 264 15.43 -34.18 5.12
N TRP A 265 16.51 -33.49 5.51
CA TRP A 265 17.66 -33.15 4.66
C TRP A 265 17.34 -32.36 3.38
N GLY A 266 16.24 -31.59 3.41
CA GLY A 266 15.82 -30.76 2.29
C GLY A 266 14.30 -30.73 2.06
N THR A 267 13.52 -31.57 2.76
CA THR A 267 12.06 -31.56 2.62
C THR A 267 11.40 -30.40 3.35
N TYR A 268 11.87 -30.05 4.56
CA TYR A 268 11.30 -28.94 5.34
C TYR A 268 12.34 -27.86 5.60
N LEU A 269 12.01 -26.67 5.10
CA LEU A 269 12.96 -25.58 4.94
C LEU A 269 12.43 -24.29 5.60
N PHE A 270 13.31 -23.50 6.17
CA PHE A 270 13.14 -22.05 6.18
C PHE A 270 13.57 -21.52 4.82
N HIS A 271 12.81 -20.64 4.18
CA HIS A 271 13.22 -20.03 2.90
C HIS A 271 12.50 -18.69 2.65
N THR A 272 12.96 -17.94 1.64
CA THR A 272 12.28 -16.72 1.17
C THR A 272 10.83 -16.96 0.73
N VAL A 273 10.05 -15.90 0.54
CA VAL A 273 8.80 -16.01 -0.22
C VAL A 273 9.01 -16.66 -1.60
N PRO A 274 8.00 -17.36 -2.17
CA PRO A 274 8.19 -18.13 -3.39
C PRO A 274 8.64 -17.30 -4.61
N THR A 275 9.37 -17.95 -5.50
CA THR A 275 9.77 -17.44 -6.82
C THR A 275 9.14 -18.26 -7.94
N ASP A 276 9.02 -17.69 -9.13
CA ASP A 276 8.68 -18.42 -10.34
C ASP A 276 9.90 -19.15 -10.94
N ALA A 277 9.71 -19.79 -12.09
CA ALA A 277 10.76 -20.52 -12.82
C ALA A 277 11.93 -19.63 -13.28
N GLN A 278 11.73 -18.31 -13.34
CA GLN A 278 12.77 -17.34 -13.69
C GLN A 278 13.45 -16.75 -12.44
N GLY A 279 13.13 -17.25 -11.25
CA GLY A 279 13.68 -16.76 -9.98
C GLY A 279 13.08 -15.42 -9.53
N ARG A 280 11.97 -14.97 -10.13
CA ARG A 280 11.29 -13.72 -9.75
C ARG A 280 10.33 -14.00 -8.61
N TYR A 281 10.34 -13.17 -7.57
CA TYR A 281 9.41 -13.33 -6.43
C TYR A 281 7.95 -13.22 -6.87
N ILE A 282 7.15 -14.20 -6.48
CA ILE A 282 5.70 -14.25 -6.75
C ILE A 282 5.01 -13.37 -5.71
N VAL A 283 4.73 -12.12 -6.07
CA VAL A 283 4.17 -11.10 -5.17
C VAL A 283 2.89 -11.57 -4.48
N SER A 284 2.00 -12.27 -5.20
CA SER A 284 0.76 -12.81 -4.62
C SER A 284 1.00 -13.85 -3.53
N GLU A 285 2.07 -14.63 -3.60
CA GLU A 285 2.47 -15.55 -2.54
C GLU A 285 3.18 -14.81 -1.40
N ALA A 286 3.98 -13.80 -1.73
CA ALA A 286 4.67 -12.97 -0.74
C ALA A 286 3.70 -12.20 0.17
N ASN A 287 2.59 -11.72 -0.39
CA ASN A 287 1.50 -11.07 0.35
C ASN A 287 0.72 -12.01 1.28
N LYS A 288 1.06 -13.31 1.30
CA LYS A 288 0.52 -14.26 2.29
C LYS A 288 1.37 -14.34 3.56
N LEU A 289 2.53 -13.67 3.63
CA LEU A 289 3.35 -13.65 4.84
C LEU A 289 2.54 -13.24 6.09
N GLY A 290 2.70 -13.98 7.18
CA GLY A 290 1.98 -13.77 8.43
C GLY A 290 0.72 -14.62 8.62
N ARG A 291 0.37 -15.47 7.65
CA ARG A 291 -0.68 -16.49 7.74
C ARG A 291 -0.20 -17.83 7.13
N PRO A 292 -0.77 -18.99 7.52
CA PRO A 292 -0.43 -20.26 6.89
C PRO A 292 -0.59 -20.20 5.37
N ALA A 293 0.42 -20.62 4.62
CA ALA A 293 0.44 -20.45 3.15
C ALA A 293 1.28 -21.48 2.38
N SER A 294 2.10 -22.29 3.04
CA SER A 294 3.01 -23.25 2.38
C SER A 294 2.47 -24.69 2.41
N HIS A 295 3.23 -25.61 1.79
CA HIS A 295 2.99 -27.06 1.85
C HIS A 295 3.75 -27.76 2.99
N GLY A 296 4.40 -27.01 3.88
CA GLY A 296 5.11 -27.56 5.05
C GLY A 296 6.32 -26.73 5.49
N CYS A 297 6.96 -26.02 4.55
CA CYS A 297 8.08 -25.12 4.84
C CYS A 297 7.66 -23.85 5.61
N VAL A 298 8.64 -23.14 6.15
CA VAL A 298 8.48 -21.84 6.80
C VAL A 298 8.98 -20.74 5.87
N ARG A 299 8.05 -20.01 5.25
CA ARG A 299 8.35 -18.87 4.38
C ARG A 299 8.68 -17.64 5.23
N LEU A 300 9.70 -16.89 4.85
CA LEU A 300 10.20 -15.69 5.53
C LEU A 300 10.33 -14.53 4.55
N THR A 301 10.53 -13.32 5.07
CA THR A 301 10.96 -12.20 4.22
C THR A 301 12.31 -12.52 3.55
N VAL A 302 12.59 -11.87 2.43
CA VAL A 302 13.83 -12.02 1.67
C VAL A 302 15.06 -11.73 2.55
N PRO A 303 15.10 -10.60 3.28
CA PRO A 303 16.23 -10.32 4.17
C PRO A 303 16.35 -11.31 5.33
N ASP A 304 15.25 -11.74 5.96
CA ASP A 304 15.32 -12.63 7.12
C ASP A 304 15.82 -14.03 6.72
N ALA A 305 15.33 -14.58 5.60
CA ALA A 305 15.79 -15.87 5.10
C ALA A 305 17.27 -15.83 4.71
N LYS A 306 17.70 -14.76 4.04
CA LYS A 306 19.12 -14.57 3.69
C LYS A 306 19.99 -14.50 4.94
N TRP A 307 19.57 -13.74 5.96
CA TRP A 307 20.32 -13.63 7.20
C TRP A 307 20.44 -14.98 7.94
N LEU A 308 19.36 -15.75 8.03
CA LEU A 308 19.44 -17.12 8.58
C LEU A 308 20.34 -18.03 7.74
N PHE A 309 20.22 -17.97 6.41
CA PHE A 309 21.07 -18.72 5.50
C PHE A 309 22.56 -18.42 5.71
N ASP A 310 22.91 -17.14 5.91
CA ASP A 310 24.29 -16.71 6.11
C ASP A 310 24.83 -17.06 7.51
N GLN A 311 24.02 -16.90 8.57
CA GLN A 311 24.52 -16.90 9.94
C GLN A 311 24.10 -18.06 10.84
N LEU A 312 22.98 -18.75 10.55
CA LEU A 312 22.46 -19.77 11.46
C LEU A 312 23.37 -20.99 11.45
N PRO A 313 24.01 -21.41 12.56
CA PRO A 313 24.91 -22.56 12.54
C PRO A 313 24.17 -23.88 12.31
N GLN A 314 24.82 -24.83 11.62
CA GLN A 314 24.33 -26.22 11.55
C GLN A 314 24.25 -26.82 12.95
N GLY A 315 23.25 -27.69 13.21
CA GLY A 315 23.01 -28.28 14.52
C GLY A 315 22.22 -27.38 15.49
N THR A 316 21.95 -26.11 15.14
CA THR A 316 21.10 -25.24 15.97
C THR A 316 19.74 -25.88 16.19
N THR A 317 19.26 -25.90 17.43
CA THR A 317 17.96 -26.49 17.78
C THR A 317 16.82 -25.63 17.23
N VAL A 318 15.82 -26.29 16.64
CA VAL A 318 14.60 -25.68 16.09
C VAL A 318 13.39 -26.32 16.75
N ARG A 319 12.63 -25.57 17.55
CA ARG A 319 11.38 -26.05 18.17
C ARG A 319 10.18 -25.47 17.45
N ILE A 320 9.28 -26.32 16.96
CA ILE A 320 8.06 -25.92 16.26
C ILE A 320 6.85 -26.32 17.07
N HIS A 321 5.96 -25.35 17.32
CA HIS A 321 4.73 -25.51 18.10
C HIS A 321 3.59 -24.66 17.52
#